data_AF-A0A164IPY0-F1
#
_entry.id   AF-A0A164IPY0-F1
#
_cell.length_a   1.000
_cell.length_b   1.000
_cell.length_c   1.000
_cell.angle_alpha   90.00
_cell.angle_beta   90.00
_cell.angle_gamma   90.00
#
_symmetry.space_group_name_H-M   'P 1'
#
loop_
_entity.id
_entity.type
_entity.pdbx_description
1 polymer ?
#
loop_
_entity_poly.entity_id
_entity_poly.type
_entity_poly.pdbx_seq_one_letter_code
_entity_poly.pdbx_strand_id
1 'polypeptide(L)'
;MIADLRRDLEQARTDADTRAEQARDAVVHEIGRALGLVADEHTDPEQVIAELTDRATTSDRKLREYRVNDAITAAADAHHGDRKLLLPYLRGAGALDELDTDAPDFTARIDSLVADAITANPKLANSPAVERSGGDFSAGASSPPVPDEEDIESLRRKVRDSIASSRT
;
A
#
# COMPACT_ATOMS: atom_id res chain seq x y z
N MET A 1 10.65 71.61 17.83
CA MET A 1 11.61 70.58 18.30
C MET A 1 10.92 69.30 18.78
N ILE A 2 10.15 69.28 19.89
CA ILE A 2 9.49 68.03 20.35
C ILE A 2 8.40 67.53 19.37
N ALA A 3 7.66 68.45 18.76
CA ALA A 3 6.63 68.12 17.77
C ALA A 3 7.23 67.53 16.47
N ASP A 4 8.37 68.05 16.03
CA ASP A 4 9.08 67.58 14.83
C ASP A 4 9.65 66.17 15.07
N LEU A 5 10.26 65.95 16.24
CA LEU A 5 10.76 64.63 16.67
C LEU A 5 9.66 63.55 16.69
N ARG A 6 8.44 63.90 17.08
CA ARG A 6 7.31 62.96 17.05
C ARG A 6 6.89 62.63 15.61
N ARG A 7 6.88 63.63 14.73
CA ARG A 7 6.54 63.44 13.32
C ARG A 7 7.56 62.57 12.60
N ASP A 8 8.84 62.78 12.87
CA ASP A 8 9.94 61.99 12.32
C ASP A 8 9.90 60.54 12.82
N LEU A 9 9.54 60.31 14.09
CA LEU A 9 9.36 58.97 14.65
C LEU A 9 8.14 58.24 14.07
N GLU A 10 7.03 58.95 13.84
CA GLU A 10 5.85 58.38 13.18
C GLU A 10 6.17 57.98 11.73
N GLN A 11 6.86 58.84 10.97
CA GLN A 11 7.32 58.52 9.62
C GLN A 11 8.28 57.34 9.60
N ALA A 12 9.25 57.30 10.51
CA ALA A 12 10.21 56.19 10.60
C ALA A 12 9.52 54.85 10.90
N ARG A 13 8.44 54.85 11.68
CA ARG A 13 7.63 53.64 11.95
C ARG A 13 6.86 53.19 10.72
N THR A 14 6.14 54.10 10.07
CA THR A 14 5.39 53.76 8.85
C THR A 14 6.30 53.27 7.73
N ASP A 15 7.50 53.85 7.59
CA ASP A 15 8.51 53.43 6.62
C ASP A 15 9.10 52.05 6.95
N ALA A 16 9.25 51.74 8.25
CA ALA A 16 9.72 50.43 8.69
C ALA A 16 8.66 49.34 8.42
N ASP A 17 7.39 49.63 8.71
CA ASP A 17 6.28 48.71 8.48
C ASP A 17 6.09 48.43 6.98
N THR A 18 6.10 49.48 6.13
CA THR A 18 6.01 49.29 4.67
C THR A 18 7.18 48.49 4.09
N ARG A 19 8.42 48.70 4.58
CA ARG A 19 9.57 47.89 4.16
C ARG A 19 9.45 46.43 4.61
N ALA A 20 8.88 46.19 5.80
CA ALA A 20 8.66 44.84 6.30
C ALA A 20 7.59 44.10 5.48
N GLU A 21 6.50 44.76 5.10
CA GLU A 21 5.49 44.23 4.17
C GLU A 21 6.14 43.87 2.82
N GLN A 22 6.87 44.81 2.21
CA GLN A 22 7.51 44.60 0.91
C GLN A 22 8.53 43.45 0.94
N ALA A 23 9.28 43.29 2.03
CA ALA A 23 10.21 42.19 2.19
C ALA A 23 9.51 40.84 2.31
N ARG A 24 8.37 40.78 3.03
CA ARG A 24 7.54 39.57 3.11
C ARG A 24 7.00 39.19 1.74
N ASP A 25 6.44 40.15 1.01
CA ASP A 25 5.89 39.92 -0.33
C ASP A 25 6.96 39.46 -1.32
N ALA A 26 8.15 40.06 -1.29
CA ALA A 26 9.28 39.67 -2.13
C ALA A 26 9.74 38.23 -1.85
N VAL A 27 9.87 37.85 -0.57
CA VAL A 27 10.27 36.48 -0.18
C VAL A 27 9.23 35.45 -0.61
N VAL A 28 7.93 35.74 -0.42
CA VAL A 28 6.86 34.83 -0.85
C VAL A 28 6.85 34.68 -2.37
N HIS A 29 7.07 35.77 -3.11
CA HIS A 29 7.16 35.73 -4.57
C HIS A 29 8.37 34.93 -5.06
N GLU A 30 9.54 35.07 -4.42
CA GLU A 30 10.74 34.30 -4.73
C GLU A 30 10.56 32.80 -4.44
N ILE A 31 9.95 32.46 -3.30
CA ILE A 31 9.63 31.07 -2.94
C ILE A 31 8.61 30.48 -3.92
N GLY A 32 7.55 31.24 -4.24
CA GLY A 32 6.53 30.84 -5.21
C GLY A 32 7.10 30.58 -6.60
N ARG A 33 8.04 31.43 -7.07
CA ARG A 33 8.75 31.23 -8.33
C ARG A 33 9.67 30.01 -8.29
N ALA A 34 10.46 29.84 -7.21
CA ALA A 34 11.36 28.71 -7.05
C ALA A 34 10.63 27.36 -7.03
N LEU A 35 9.40 27.34 -6.51
CA LEU A 35 8.54 26.16 -6.48
C LEU A 35 7.72 25.96 -7.76
N GLY A 36 7.86 26.84 -8.76
CA GLY A 36 7.18 26.75 -10.06
C GLY A 36 5.70 27.15 -10.05
N LEU A 37 5.30 28.02 -9.12
CA LEU A 37 3.89 28.31 -8.79
C LEU A 37 3.40 29.69 -9.20
N VAL A 38 4.32 30.60 -9.49
CA VAL A 38 3.99 31.94 -9.94
C VAL A 38 4.32 32.05 -11.43
N ALA A 39 3.29 31.99 -12.27
CA ALA A 39 3.31 32.75 -13.51
C ALA A 39 2.98 34.20 -13.14
N ASP A 40 3.75 35.13 -13.70
CA ASP A 40 3.87 36.53 -13.28
C ASP A 40 2.56 37.24 -12.87
N GLU A 41 2.73 38.09 -11.84
CA GLU A 41 1.88 39.20 -11.39
C GLU A 41 0.54 38.85 -10.68
N HIS A 42 0.51 39.09 -9.36
CA HIS A 42 -0.66 39.11 -8.45
C HIS A 42 -1.12 37.81 -7.77
N THR A 43 -0.20 37.00 -7.23
CA THR A 43 -0.60 35.95 -6.26
C THR A 43 -0.52 36.49 -4.83
N ASP A 44 -1.65 36.45 -4.13
CA ASP A 44 -1.76 36.82 -2.71
C ASP A 44 -0.92 35.87 -1.84
N PRO A 45 -0.02 36.38 -0.98
CA PRO A 45 0.84 35.55 -0.14
C PRO A 45 0.07 34.57 0.76
N GLU A 46 -1.14 34.92 1.21
CA GLU A 46 -1.98 34.00 2.00
C GLU A 46 -2.44 32.78 1.18
N GLN A 47 -2.73 32.98 -0.10
CA GLN A 47 -3.12 31.89 -1.01
C GLN A 47 -1.96 30.94 -1.27
N VAL A 48 -0.74 31.46 -1.40
CA VAL A 48 0.47 30.63 -1.55
C VAL A 48 0.69 29.79 -0.29
N ILE A 49 0.57 30.38 0.90
CA ILE A 49 0.73 29.66 2.17
C ILE A 49 -0.34 28.56 2.31
N ALA A 50 -1.60 28.86 1.98
CA ALA A 50 -2.68 27.88 2.00
C ALA A 50 -2.39 26.71 1.04
N GLU A 51 -1.98 26.99 -0.20
CA GLU A 51 -1.66 25.95 -1.17
C GLU A 51 -0.44 25.10 -0.76
N LEU A 52 0.58 25.71 -0.15
CA LEU A 52 1.72 24.99 0.41
C LEU A 52 1.32 24.07 1.57
N THR A 53 0.43 24.55 2.44
CA THR A 53 -0.09 23.77 3.57
C THR A 53 -0.91 22.58 3.06
N ASP A 54 -1.77 22.79 2.06
CA ASP A 54 -2.57 21.73 1.45
C ASP A 54 -1.71 20.68 0.73
N ARG A 55 -0.61 21.09 0.09
CA ARG A 55 0.34 20.14 -0.54
C ARG A 55 1.17 19.39 0.48
N ALA A 56 1.62 20.05 1.54
CA ALA A 56 2.34 19.41 2.63
C ALA A 56 1.46 18.34 3.28
N THR A 57 0.24 18.70 3.70
CA THR A 57 -0.72 17.76 4.29
C THR A 57 -1.07 16.60 3.34
N THR A 58 -1.23 16.86 2.05
CA THR A 58 -1.46 15.81 1.04
C THR A 58 -0.26 14.86 0.91
N SER A 59 0.96 15.40 0.95
CA SER A 59 2.19 14.63 0.85
C SER A 59 2.41 13.78 2.11
N ASP A 60 2.15 14.35 3.28
CA ASP A 60 2.25 13.65 4.57
C ASP A 60 1.24 12.50 4.65
N ARG A 61 0.00 12.71 4.19
CA ARG A 61 -1.00 11.65 4.11
C ARG A 61 -0.54 10.51 3.19
N LYS A 62 0.01 10.83 2.02
CA LYS A 62 0.54 9.82 1.09
C LYS A 62 1.71 9.05 1.71
N LEU A 63 2.63 9.76 2.37
CA LEU A 63 3.77 9.15 3.03
C LEU A 63 3.32 8.19 4.14
N ARG A 64 2.35 8.62 4.95
CA ARG A 64 1.71 7.79 5.98
C ARG A 64 1.11 6.52 5.36
N GLU A 65 0.32 6.66 4.30
CA GLU A 65 -0.28 5.53 3.58
C GLU A 65 0.77 4.55 3.05
N TYR A 66 1.87 5.05 2.46
CA TYR A 66 2.95 4.20 1.97
C TYR A 66 3.66 3.45 3.10
N ARG A 67 4.01 4.12 4.20
CA ARG A 67 4.66 3.48 5.36
C ARG A 67 3.79 2.38 5.96
N VAL A 68 2.49 2.62 6.09
CA VAL A 68 1.54 1.62 6.58
C VAL A 68 1.46 0.43 5.62
N ASN A 69 1.32 0.68 4.32
CA ASN A 69 1.25 -0.39 3.32
C ASN A 69 2.54 -1.23 3.27
N ASP A 70 3.70 -0.57 3.37
CA ASP A 70 5.01 -1.24 3.37
C ASP A 70 5.19 -2.11 4.61
N ALA A 71 4.91 -1.56 5.80
CA ALA A 71 5.00 -2.31 7.05
C ALA A 71 4.02 -3.51 7.09
N ILE A 72 2.78 -3.34 6.63
CA ILE A 72 1.82 -4.45 6.55
C ILE A 72 2.27 -5.49 5.53
N THR A 73 2.87 -5.06 4.42
CA THR A 73 3.41 -5.99 3.41
C THR A 73 4.55 -6.82 3.99
N ALA A 74 5.50 -6.18 4.67
CA ALA A 74 6.62 -6.86 5.33
C ALA A 74 6.13 -7.85 6.40
N ALA A 75 5.19 -7.43 7.25
CA ALA A 75 4.60 -8.29 8.28
C ALA A 75 3.78 -9.44 7.68
N ALA A 76 3.01 -9.20 6.63
CA ALA A 76 2.29 -10.25 5.92
C ALA A 76 3.25 -11.30 5.34
N ASP A 77 4.41 -10.89 4.84
CA ASP A 77 5.42 -11.83 4.35
C ASP A 77 6.04 -12.66 5.46
N ALA A 78 6.30 -12.04 6.62
CA ALA A 78 6.83 -12.73 7.79
C ALA A 78 5.84 -13.75 8.38
N HIS A 79 4.55 -13.42 8.41
CA HIS A 79 3.50 -14.24 9.02
C HIS A 79 2.67 -15.06 8.02
N HIS A 80 3.11 -15.15 6.77
CA HIS A 80 2.39 -15.83 5.68
C HIS A 80 0.93 -15.36 5.52
N GLY A 81 0.69 -14.07 5.66
CA GLY A 81 -0.62 -13.42 5.51
C GLY A 81 -0.98 -13.09 4.06
N ASP A 82 -2.28 -13.09 3.75
CA ASP A 82 -2.80 -12.56 2.50
C ASP A 82 -2.86 -11.02 2.58
N ARG A 83 -1.91 -10.39 1.88
CA ARG A 83 -1.78 -8.94 1.78
C ARG A 83 -3.06 -8.23 1.32
N LYS A 84 -3.86 -8.86 0.45
CA LYS A 84 -5.10 -8.26 -0.09
C LYS A 84 -6.22 -8.24 0.94
N LEU A 85 -6.19 -9.13 1.91
CA LEU A 85 -7.21 -9.25 2.95
C LEU A 85 -6.81 -8.54 4.26
N LEU A 86 -5.52 -8.55 4.60
CA LEU A 86 -5.01 -7.95 5.83
C LEU A 86 -5.23 -6.43 5.88
N LEU A 87 -4.87 -5.71 4.82
CA LEU A 87 -5.01 -4.25 4.79
C LEU A 87 -6.45 -3.76 5.02
N PRO A 88 -7.48 -4.25 4.27
CA PRO A 88 -8.86 -3.84 4.52
C PRO A 88 -9.41 -4.33 5.86
N TYR A 89 -8.98 -5.49 6.35
CA TYR A 89 -9.38 -6.00 7.67
C TYR A 89 -8.87 -5.08 8.79
N LEU A 90 -7.59 -4.76 8.80
CA LEU A 90 -6.98 -3.90 9.82
C LEU A 90 -7.54 -2.47 9.77
N ARG A 91 -7.82 -1.95 8.58
CA ARG A 91 -8.49 -0.65 8.41
C ARG A 91 -9.93 -0.69 8.93
N GLY A 92 -10.70 -1.73 8.60
CA GLY A 92 -12.07 -1.89 9.06
C GLY A 92 -12.18 -2.08 10.58
N ALA A 93 -11.15 -2.65 11.20
CA ALA A 93 -11.04 -2.80 12.65
C ALA A 93 -10.60 -1.52 13.37
N GLY A 94 -10.25 -0.43 12.65
CA GLY A 94 -9.72 0.81 13.24
C GLY A 94 -8.32 0.66 13.85
N ALA A 95 -7.67 -0.49 13.70
CA ALA A 95 -6.39 -0.79 14.34
C ALA A 95 -5.21 0.04 13.81
N LEU A 96 -5.40 0.75 12.70
CA LEU A 96 -4.41 1.62 12.05
C LEU A 96 -4.60 3.10 12.38
N ASP A 97 -5.70 3.47 13.05
CA ASP A 97 -6.06 4.88 13.27
C ASP A 97 -5.28 5.49 14.44
N GLU A 98 -5.00 4.69 15.47
CA GLU A 98 -4.24 5.12 16.66
C GLU A 98 -2.71 5.01 16.48
N LEU A 99 -2.25 4.54 15.32
CA LEU A 99 -0.85 4.23 15.09
C LEU A 99 -0.07 5.42 14.53
N ASP A 100 0.97 5.81 15.27
CA ASP A 100 1.95 6.81 14.86
C ASP A 100 2.99 6.18 13.93
N THR A 101 3.06 6.67 12.69
CA THR A 101 3.99 6.17 11.67
C THR A 101 5.43 6.64 11.84
N ASP A 102 5.68 7.62 12.71
CA ASP A 102 7.03 8.12 13.01
C ASP A 102 7.59 7.52 14.31
N ALA A 103 6.79 6.74 15.02
CA ALA A 103 7.24 6.05 16.22
C ALA A 103 8.31 4.99 15.89
N PRO A 104 9.37 4.87 16.71
CA PRO A 104 10.47 3.93 16.45
C PRO A 104 10.05 2.46 16.54
N ASP A 105 8.95 2.17 17.24
CA ASP A 105 8.37 0.84 17.41
C ASP A 105 7.21 0.55 16.44
N PHE A 106 6.93 1.45 15.49
CA PHE A 106 5.83 1.33 14.53
C PHE A 106 5.79 -0.02 13.81
N THR A 107 6.94 -0.46 13.26
CA THR A 107 7.04 -1.71 12.50
C THR A 107 6.78 -2.93 13.39
N ALA A 108 7.29 -2.93 14.62
CA ALA A 108 7.06 -4.01 15.58
C ALA A 108 5.59 -4.08 16.03
N ARG A 109 4.92 -2.93 16.16
CA ARG A 109 3.48 -2.88 16.45
C ARG A 109 2.64 -3.42 15.30
N ILE A 110 2.96 -3.04 14.06
CA ILE A 110 2.29 -3.60 12.86
C ILE A 110 2.52 -5.10 12.78
N ASP A 111 3.74 -5.57 13.03
CA ASP A 111 4.08 -6.99 13.01
C ASP A 111 3.23 -7.79 14.01
N SER A 112 3.19 -7.32 15.26
CA SER A 112 2.36 -7.93 16.32
C SER A 112 0.87 -7.90 15.95
N LEU A 113 0.39 -6.78 15.42
CA LEU A 113 -1.00 -6.61 15.01
C LEU A 113 -1.40 -7.58 13.89
N VAL A 114 -0.51 -7.81 12.92
CA VAL A 114 -0.73 -8.77 11.83
C VAL A 114 -0.72 -10.21 12.36
N ALA A 115 0.22 -10.55 13.25
CA ALA A 115 0.27 -11.86 13.89
C ALA A 115 -1.01 -12.15 14.68
N ASP A 116 -1.47 -11.18 15.47
CA ASP A 116 -2.71 -11.28 16.25
C ASP A 116 -3.94 -11.37 15.34
N ALA A 117 -3.99 -10.59 14.26
CA ALA A 117 -5.07 -10.63 13.28
C ALA A 117 -5.18 -12.00 12.60
N ILE A 118 -4.06 -12.60 12.20
CA ILE A 118 -4.04 -13.94 11.59
C ILE A 118 -4.42 -15.01 12.62
N THR A 119 -3.93 -14.88 13.86
CA THR A 119 -4.29 -15.80 14.96
C THR A 119 -5.79 -15.76 15.25
N ALA A 120 -6.38 -14.55 15.30
CA ALA A 120 -7.80 -14.36 15.53
C ALA A 120 -8.65 -14.77 14.31
N ASN A 121 -8.16 -14.55 13.09
CA ASN A 121 -8.83 -14.88 11.85
C ASN A 121 -7.89 -15.60 10.87
N PRO A 122 -7.78 -16.94 10.95
CA PRO A 122 -6.90 -17.74 10.09
C PRO A 122 -7.19 -17.61 8.59
N LYS A 123 -8.38 -17.13 8.20
CA LYS A 123 -8.72 -16.82 6.80
C LYS A 123 -7.87 -15.69 6.20
N LEU A 124 -7.21 -14.90 7.04
CA LEU A 124 -6.28 -13.85 6.63
C LEU A 124 -4.89 -14.42 6.29
N ALA A 125 -4.62 -15.69 6.58
CA ALA A 125 -3.41 -16.36 6.12
C ALA A 125 -3.48 -16.64 4.61
N ASN A 126 -2.35 -16.51 3.94
CA ASN A 126 -2.19 -16.89 2.55
C ASN A 126 -2.24 -18.42 2.45
N SER A 127 -3.43 -18.95 2.19
CA SER A 127 -3.60 -20.38 1.93
C SER A 127 -3.15 -20.66 0.50
N PRO A 128 -2.19 -21.57 0.27
CA PRO A 128 -1.85 -21.97 -1.09
C PRO A 128 -3.13 -22.47 -1.79
N ALA A 129 -3.29 -22.11 -3.06
CA ALA A 129 -4.36 -22.65 -3.87
C ALA A 129 -4.27 -24.18 -3.81
N VAL A 130 -5.27 -24.81 -3.20
CA VAL A 130 -5.34 -26.28 -3.13
C VAL A 130 -5.26 -26.78 -4.56
N GLU A 131 -4.26 -27.61 -4.87
CA GLU A 131 -4.20 -28.28 -6.17
C GLU A 131 -5.52 -29.01 -6.36
N ARG A 132 -6.30 -28.57 -7.34
CA ARG A 132 -7.53 -29.27 -7.69
C ARG A 132 -7.09 -30.62 -8.23
N SER A 133 -7.52 -31.69 -7.55
CA SER A 133 -7.42 -33.05 -8.10
C SER A 133 -8.39 -33.16 -9.27
N GLY A 134 -7.99 -32.60 -10.41
CA GLY A 134 -8.62 -32.74 -11.70
C GLY A 134 -7.48 -32.94 -12.67
N GLY A 135 -7.45 -34.10 -13.34
CA GLY A 135 -6.39 -34.43 -14.28
C GLY A 135 -6.23 -33.34 -15.33
N ASP A 136 -4.99 -33.01 -15.66
CA ASP A 136 -4.66 -32.14 -16.78
C ASP A 136 -5.09 -32.83 -18.08
N PHE A 137 -6.22 -32.42 -18.65
CA PHE A 137 -6.73 -32.90 -19.93
C PHE A 137 -6.17 -32.07 -21.10
N SER A 138 -4.93 -31.59 -21.00
CA SER A 138 -4.20 -31.07 -22.15
C SER A 138 -3.97 -32.21 -23.16
N ALA A 139 -4.93 -32.34 -24.08
CA ALA A 139 -4.91 -33.29 -25.19
C ALA A 139 -3.85 -32.88 -26.23
N GLY A 140 -2.57 -33.04 -25.86
CA GLY A 140 -1.44 -33.03 -26.77
C GLY A 140 -1.20 -34.45 -27.27
N ALA A 141 -1.30 -34.65 -28.58
CA ALA A 141 -1.06 -35.91 -29.26
C ALA A 141 0.24 -36.58 -28.79
N SER A 142 0.12 -37.56 -27.90
CA SER A 142 1.18 -38.49 -27.56
C SER A 142 0.64 -39.88 -27.83
N SER A 143 1.45 -40.68 -28.55
CA SER A 143 1.17 -42.05 -28.91
C SER A 143 0.51 -42.82 -27.76
N PRO A 144 -0.46 -43.69 -28.05
CA PRO A 144 -1.02 -44.55 -27.02
C PRO A 144 0.13 -45.30 -26.34
N PRO A 145 0.14 -45.36 -24.99
CA PRO A 145 1.15 -46.13 -24.27
C PRO A 145 1.09 -47.57 -24.78
N VAL A 146 2.26 -48.13 -25.11
CA VAL A 146 2.39 -49.55 -25.43
C VAL A 146 1.89 -50.31 -24.21
N PRO A 147 0.84 -51.15 -24.33
CA PRO A 147 0.29 -51.85 -23.18
C PRO A 147 1.33 -52.80 -22.63
N ASP A 148 1.55 -52.73 -21.32
CA ASP A 148 2.33 -53.70 -20.57
C ASP A 148 1.70 -55.10 -20.77
N GLU A 149 2.54 -56.14 -20.85
CA GLU A 149 2.32 -57.52 -21.32
C GLU A 149 1.21 -58.38 -20.65
N GLU A 150 0.10 -57.80 -20.17
CA GLU A 150 -1.20 -58.48 -20.11
C GLU A 150 -2.15 -57.87 -21.13
N ASP A 151 -1.91 -58.20 -22.41
CA ASP A 151 -2.82 -57.88 -23.50
C ASP A 151 -4.27 -58.23 -23.13
N ILE A 152 -5.21 -57.39 -23.56
CA ILE A 152 -6.66 -57.57 -23.33
C ILE A 152 -7.12 -58.99 -23.74
N GLU A 153 -6.43 -59.61 -24.69
CA GLU A 153 -6.67 -60.98 -25.13
C GLU A 153 -6.28 -62.04 -24.09
N SER A 154 -5.22 -61.81 -23.32
CA SER A 154 -4.79 -62.61 -22.16
C SER A 154 -5.84 -62.58 -21.05
N LEU A 155 -6.37 -61.39 -20.75
CA LEU A 155 -7.44 -61.19 -19.77
C LEU A 155 -8.73 -61.90 -20.21
N ARG A 156 -9.10 -61.80 -21.50
CA ARG A 156 -10.28 -62.49 -22.05
C ARG A 156 -10.15 -64.01 -22.01
N ARG A 157 -8.96 -64.55 -22.26
CA ARG A 157 -8.68 -65.98 -22.17
C ARG A 157 -8.81 -66.48 -20.74
N LYS A 158 -8.21 -65.77 -19.79
CA LYS A 158 -8.26 -66.09 -18.35
C LYS A 158 -9.70 -66.11 -17.81
N VAL A 159 -10.55 -65.17 -18.24
CA VAL A 159 -11.97 -65.15 -17.88
C VAL A 159 -12.74 -66.30 -18.52
N ARG A 160 -12.43 -66.67 -19.76
CA ARG A 160 -13.07 -67.83 -20.42
C ARG A 160 -12.73 -69.13 -19.69
N ASP A 161 -11.48 -69.31 -19.31
CA ASP A 161 -10.99 -70.53 -18.65
C ASP A 161 -11.51 -70.63 -17.21
N SER A 162 -11.64 -69.51 -16.49
CA SER A 162 -12.24 -69.50 -15.14
C SER A 162 -13.73 -69.87 -15.16
N ILE A 163 -14.47 -69.42 -16.18
CA ILE A 163 -15.88 -69.79 -16.35
C ILE A 163 -16.02 -71.28 -16.70
N ALA A 164 -15.15 -71.82 -17.55
CA ALA A 164 -15.16 -73.24 -17.90
C ALA A 164 -14.83 -74.15 -16.69
N SER A 165 -13.86 -73.75 -15.86
CA SER A 165 -13.50 -74.49 -14.64
C SER A 165 -14.56 -74.43 -13.55
N SER A 166 -15.46 -73.44 -13.57
CA SER A 166 -16.57 -73.33 -12.59
C SER A 166 -17.78 -74.22 -12.94
N ARG A 167 -17.76 -74.89 -14.10
CA ARG A 167 -18.89 -75.65 -14.66
C ARG A 167 -18.67 -77.17 -14.71
N THR A 168 -17.57 -77.65 -14.17
CA THR A 168 -17.27 -79.08 -13.93
C THR A 168 -17.32 -79.36 -12.45
#